data_AF-A0A7W7QZA0-F1
#
_entry.id   AF-A0A7W7QZA0-F1
#
_cell.length_a   1.000
_cell.length_b   1.000
_cell.length_c   1.000
_cell.angle_alpha   90.00
_cell.angle_beta   90.00
_cell.angle_gamma   90.00
#
_symmetry.space_group_name_H-M   'P 1'
#
loop_
_entity.id
_entity.type
_entity.pdbx_description
1 polymer ?
#
loop_
_entity_poly.entity_id
_entity_poly.type
_entity_poly.pdbx_seq_one_letter_code
_entity_poly.pdbx_strand_id
1 'polypeptide(L)'
;MRKTLYLGAALAAAGLALLPALPASADGNVLTYGSAGGSAVAAGDVLTASLPSGGAANFYSDTTGGTGVSCASSSFSATVVSNPAAPGTAVETLNSQTFSNCSALNIPGVQDVNSISVDNLGYTNNVGDSSGNPVTLAPNSGPIQTTIVLDTLLGQVTCQYQATPTSLSGTTSNANQSISFTNQHFTLSSGASLCFSDGYFTAAYGPVQDTSQAGSPAVYTN
;
A
#
# COMPACT_ATOMS: atom_id res chain seq x y z
N MET A 1 37.13 70.07 40.27
CA MET A 1 35.86 69.40 39.91
C MET A 1 35.79 69.31 38.40
N ARG A 2 35.62 68.09 37.88
CA ARG A 2 35.88 67.72 36.48
C ARG A 2 34.64 67.95 35.58
N LYS A 3 34.95 68.53 34.42
CA LYS A 3 34.23 68.73 33.15
C LYS A 3 32.95 67.93 32.91
N THR A 4 31.88 68.66 32.58
CA THR A 4 30.68 68.23 31.87
C THR A 4 30.89 68.22 30.34
N LEU A 5 29.98 67.50 29.66
CA LEU A 5 29.67 67.47 28.23
C LEU A 5 30.43 66.50 27.33
N TYR A 6 29.81 65.33 27.11
CA TYR A 6 29.74 64.70 25.79
C TYR A 6 28.31 64.19 25.56
N LEU A 7 27.59 64.86 24.64
CA LEU A 7 26.45 64.31 23.92
C LEU A 7 26.98 63.38 22.83
N GLY A 8 26.45 62.17 22.73
CA GLY A 8 26.69 61.25 21.63
C GLY A 8 25.51 60.29 21.50
N ALA A 9 24.78 60.41 20.40
CA ALA A 9 23.49 59.80 20.14
C ALA A 9 23.51 58.25 20.16
N ALA A 10 22.55 57.65 20.87
CA ALA A 10 22.21 56.24 20.72
C ALA A 10 21.10 56.10 19.66
N LEU A 11 21.49 55.77 18.43
CA LEU A 11 20.56 55.22 17.42
C LEU A 11 20.39 53.72 17.71
N ALA A 12 19.34 53.37 18.45
CA ALA A 12 18.87 51.99 18.52
C ALA A 12 18.01 51.73 17.27
N ALA A 13 18.63 51.20 16.21
CA ALA A 13 17.90 50.67 15.07
C ALA A 13 17.24 49.35 15.50
N ALA A 14 15.96 49.40 15.84
CA ALA A 14 15.12 48.22 15.95
C ALA A 14 14.86 47.66 14.54
N GLY A 15 15.74 46.77 14.08
CA GLY A 15 15.49 45.96 12.90
C GLY A 15 14.37 44.97 13.20
N LEU A 16 13.13 45.32 12.86
CA LEU A 16 12.07 44.34 12.69
C LEU A 16 12.48 43.43 11.53
N ALA A 17 12.99 42.24 11.84
CA ALA A 17 13.13 41.17 10.88
C ALA A 17 11.72 40.77 10.43
N LEU A 18 11.30 41.30 9.28
CA LEU A 18 10.20 40.77 8.48
C LEU A 18 10.64 39.38 8.00
N LEU A 19 10.37 38.37 8.82
CA LEU A 19 10.36 36.99 8.35
C LEU A 19 9.25 36.92 7.28
N PRO A 20 9.55 36.55 6.02
CA PRO A 20 8.50 36.23 5.09
C PRO A 20 7.71 35.07 5.69
N ALA A 21 6.43 35.30 5.97
CA ALA A 21 5.49 34.21 6.18
C ALA A 21 5.51 33.40 4.88
N LEU A 22 6.23 32.28 4.89
CA LEU A 22 6.08 31.28 3.86
C LEU A 22 4.59 30.92 3.82
N PRO A 23 3.98 30.78 2.63
CA PRO A 23 2.61 30.31 2.55
C PRO A 23 2.57 28.98 3.29
N ALA A 24 1.79 28.93 4.36
CA ALA A 24 1.28 27.65 4.84
C ALA A 24 0.44 27.14 3.66
N SER A 25 1.01 26.25 2.85
CA SER A 25 0.20 25.40 1.98
C SER A 25 -0.89 24.86 2.90
N ALA A 26 -2.16 25.08 2.54
CA ALA A 26 -3.23 24.35 3.21
C ALA A 26 -2.86 22.88 3.03
N ASP A 27 -2.43 22.23 4.12
CA ASP A 27 -2.00 20.84 4.06
C ASP A 27 -3.20 20.07 3.52
N GLY A 28 -3.05 19.52 2.31
CA GLY A 28 -4.09 18.73 1.68
C GLY A 28 -4.37 17.51 2.56
N ASN A 29 -5.50 16.85 2.35
CA ASN A 29 -5.73 15.56 2.99
C ASN A 29 -4.67 14.55 2.57
N VAL A 30 -4.41 13.53 3.39
CA VAL A 30 -3.39 12.50 3.10
C VAL A 30 -3.57 11.92 1.71
N LEU A 31 -4.81 11.59 1.34
CA LEU A 31 -5.17 11.14 -0.01
C LEU A 31 -5.88 12.24 -0.79
N THR A 32 -5.39 12.50 -1.99
CA THR A 32 -6.01 13.45 -2.94
C THR A 32 -6.16 12.85 -4.32
N TYR A 33 -7.04 13.39 -5.15
CA TYR A 33 -7.21 12.99 -6.55
C TYR A 33 -7.08 14.18 -7.50
N GLY A 34 -6.79 13.88 -8.77
CA GLY A 34 -6.55 14.85 -9.85
C GLY A 34 -5.12 15.39 -9.88
N SER A 35 -4.53 15.63 -8.71
CA SER A 35 -3.09 15.90 -8.51
C SER A 35 -2.70 15.72 -7.04
N ALA A 36 -1.40 15.64 -6.75
CA ALA A 36 -0.92 15.89 -5.39
C ALA A 36 -1.35 17.30 -4.94
N GLY A 37 -1.83 17.41 -3.69
CA GLY A 37 -2.47 18.61 -3.14
C GLY A 37 -3.82 18.95 -3.77
N GLY A 38 -4.41 18.02 -4.53
CA GLY A 38 -5.68 18.20 -5.23
C GLY A 38 -6.90 18.09 -4.31
N SER A 39 -8.02 17.65 -4.87
CA SER A 39 -9.25 17.43 -4.10
C SER A 39 -9.09 16.22 -3.18
N ALA A 40 -9.58 16.33 -1.94
CA ALA A 40 -9.53 15.24 -0.97
C ALA A 40 -10.39 14.05 -1.42
N VAL A 41 -9.84 12.84 -1.32
CA VAL A 41 -10.64 11.60 -1.42
C VAL A 41 -11.56 11.54 -0.20
N ALA A 42 -12.87 11.34 -0.39
CA ALA A 42 -13.84 11.38 0.69
C ALA A 42 -13.96 10.02 1.40
N ALA A 43 -14.36 10.03 2.67
CA ALA A 43 -14.78 8.81 3.34
C ALA A 43 -16.02 8.22 2.64
N GLY A 44 -15.98 6.92 2.37
CA GLY A 44 -16.98 6.21 1.57
C GLY A 44 -16.59 6.01 0.11
N ASP A 45 -15.59 6.75 -0.41
CA ASP A 45 -15.12 6.57 -1.77
C ASP A 45 -14.44 5.19 -1.95
N VAL A 46 -14.61 4.62 -3.15
CA VAL A 46 -14.08 3.30 -3.53
C VAL A 46 -12.87 3.45 -4.42
N LEU A 47 -11.73 3.02 -3.91
CA LEU A 47 -10.47 2.97 -4.61
C LEU A 47 -10.27 1.61 -5.24
N THR A 48 -9.82 1.59 -6.49
CA THR A 48 -9.47 0.36 -7.19
C THR A 48 -8.13 0.49 -7.89
N ALA A 49 -7.43 -0.63 -8.03
CA ALA A 49 -6.27 -0.73 -8.89
C ALA A 49 -6.08 -2.16 -9.37
N SER A 50 -5.37 -2.30 -10.48
CA SER A 50 -4.95 -3.58 -11.04
C SER A 50 -3.44 -3.61 -11.19
N LEU A 51 -2.88 -4.80 -11.43
CA LEU A 51 -1.51 -4.91 -11.89
C LEU A 51 -1.33 -4.08 -13.17
N PRO A 52 -0.24 -3.31 -13.30
CA PRO A 52 0.07 -2.63 -14.56
C PRO A 52 0.35 -3.66 -15.66
N SER A 53 0.23 -3.25 -16.92
CA SER A 53 0.53 -4.11 -18.06
C SER A 53 1.95 -4.70 -17.96
N GLY A 54 2.05 -6.02 -18.08
CA GLY A 54 3.33 -6.75 -17.93
C GLY A 54 3.81 -6.94 -16.50
N GLY A 55 3.07 -6.44 -15.50
CA GLY A 55 3.28 -6.73 -14.09
C GLY A 55 2.81 -8.14 -13.71
N ALA A 56 3.23 -8.59 -12.53
CA ALA A 56 2.80 -9.86 -11.96
C ALA A 56 2.63 -9.74 -10.45
N ALA A 57 1.69 -10.52 -9.91
CA ALA A 57 1.60 -10.81 -8.49
C ALA A 57 2.31 -12.15 -8.24
N ASN A 58 3.44 -12.11 -7.55
CA ASN A 58 4.27 -13.27 -7.30
C ASN A 58 4.12 -13.73 -5.85
N PHE A 59 4.08 -15.04 -5.65
CA PHE A 59 4.08 -15.69 -4.35
C PHE A 59 5.08 -16.85 -4.39
N TYR A 60 6.32 -16.55 -3.99
CA TYR A 60 7.44 -17.48 -4.12
C TYR A 60 7.84 -18.12 -2.82
N SER A 61 8.44 -19.31 -2.87
CA SER A 61 8.85 -20.05 -1.68
C SER A 61 10.01 -19.40 -0.91
N ASP A 62 10.70 -18.46 -1.54
CA ASP A 62 11.77 -17.64 -0.95
C ASP A 62 11.76 -16.22 -1.53
N THR A 63 12.60 -15.33 -0.98
CA THR A 63 12.70 -13.92 -1.38
C THR A 63 13.46 -13.68 -2.68
N THR A 64 14.16 -14.69 -3.21
CA THR A 64 14.92 -14.61 -4.46
C THR A 64 14.07 -15.02 -5.68
N GLY A 65 13.03 -15.81 -5.43
CA GLY A 65 12.04 -16.23 -6.41
C GLY A 65 12.40 -17.49 -7.18
N GLY A 66 11.60 -17.80 -8.19
CA GLY A 66 11.83 -18.92 -9.12
C GLY A 66 11.04 -20.18 -8.80
N THR A 67 10.67 -20.43 -7.55
CA THR A 67 9.73 -21.50 -7.18
C THR A 67 8.50 -20.92 -6.49
N GLY A 68 7.29 -21.27 -6.93
CA GLY A 68 6.05 -20.79 -6.35
C GLY A 68 4.97 -20.50 -7.38
N VAL A 69 4.17 -19.47 -7.15
CA VAL A 69 3.04 -19.08 -8.00
C VAL A 69 3.24 -17.67 -8.54
N SER A 70 2.94 -17.45 -9.81
CA SER A 70 2.92 -16.12 -10.42
C SER A 70 1.61 -15.90 -11.16
N CYS A 71 0.95 -14.77 -10.92
CA CYS A 71 -0.30 -14.37 -11.55
C CYS A 71 -0.11 -13.13 -12.40
N ALA A 72 -0.45 -13.23 -13.68
CA ALA A 72 -0.35 -12.11 -14.62
C ALA A 72 -1.49 -11.09 -14.45
N SER A 73 -2.51 -11.40 -13.63
CA SER A 73 -3.65 -10.51 -13.41
C SER A 73 -4.07 -10.54 -11.96
N SER A 74 -4.18 -9.36 -11.37
CA SER A 74 -4.69 -9.17 -10.02
C SER A 74 -5.23 -7.75 -9.87
N SER A 75 -6.26 -7.60 -9.04
CA SER A 75 -6.89 -6.31 -8.78
C SER A 75 -7.46 -6.27 -7.37
N PHE A 76 -7.62 -5.06 -6.84
CA PHE A 76 -8.23 -4.84 -5.54
C PHE A 76 -9.29 -3.76 -5.57
N SER A 77 -10.16 -3.79 -4.57
CA SER A 77 -11.05 -2.68 -4.22
C SER A 77 -10.99 -2.40 -2.72
N ALA A 78 -10.84 -1.14 -2.36
CA ALA A 78 -10.84 -0.67 -0.98
C ALA A 78 -11.80 0.51 -0.81
N THR A 79 -12.39 0.65 0.37
CA THR A 79 -13.25 1.79 0.71
C THR A 79 -12.54 2.67 1.72
N VAL A 80 -12.47 3.98 1.45
CA VAL A 80 -11.89 4.95 2.37
C VAL A 80 -12.79 5.08 3.60
N VAL A 81 -12.21 4.89 4.79
CA VAL A 81 -12.89 5.02 6.08
C VAL A 81 -12.65 6.43 6.65
N SER A 82 -11.41 6.89 6.60
CA SER A 82 -11.03 8.24 7.03
C SER A 82 -9.84 8.75 6.23
N ASN A 83 -9.80 10.06 6.00
CA ASN A 83 -8.73 10.73 5.28
C ASN A 83 -8.46 12.08 5.95
N PRO A 84 -7.58 12.16 6.96
CA PRO A 84 -7.30 13.40 7.69
C PRO A 84 -6.48 14.39 6.85
N ALA A 85 -6.31 15.62 7.36
CA ALA A 85 -5.31 16.55 6.83
C ALA A 85 -3.89 15.96 7.00
N ALA A 86 -3.00 16.24 6.05
CA ALA A 86 -1.58 15.95 6.20
C ALA A 86 -0.95 16.87 7.27
N PRO A 87 0.12 16.45 7.98
CA PRO A 87 0.59 15.09 8.07
C PRO A 87 -0.41 14.17 8.80
N GLY A 88 -0.58 12.93 8.34
CA GLY A 88 -1.54 12.00 8.92
C GLY A 88 -1.52 10.59 8.35
N THR A 89 -2.56 9.84 8.64
CA THR A 89 -2.75 8.47 8.12
C THR A 89 -4.20 8.30 7.70
N ALA A 90 -4.40 8.09 6.40
CA ALA A 90 -5.70 7.68 5.87
C ALA A 90 -5.93 6.21 6.20
N VAL A 91 -7.18 5.88 6.49
CA VAL A 91 -7.63 4.52 6.81
C VAL A 91 -8.60 4.08 5.75
N GLU A 92 -8.42 2.87 5.25
CA GLU A 92 -9.25 2.23 4.24
C GLU A 92 -9.57 0.80 4.68
N THR A 93 -10.59 0.20 4.08
CA THR A 93 -10.93 -1.21 4.24
C THR A 93 -10.74 -1.92 2.91
N LEU A 94 -9.88 -2.94 2.86
CA LEU A 94 -9.70 -3.80 1.69
C LEU A 94 -10.90 -4.74 1.56
N ASN A 95 -11.77 -4.46 0.59
CA ASN A 95 -13.02 -5.19 0.38
C ASN A 95 -12.82 -6.44 -0.46
N SER A 96 -11.97 -6.36 -1.48
CA SER A 96 -11.72 -7.47 -2.40
C SER A 96 -10.29 -7.47 -2.93
N GLN A 97 -9.79 -8.67 -3.21
CA GLN A 97 -8.56 -8.93 -3.92
C GLN A 97 -8.78 -10.15 -4.82
N THR A 98 -8.43 -10.04 -6.09
CA THR A 98 -8.56 -11.14 -7.06
C THR A 98 -7.23 -11.50 -7.65
N PHE A 99 -7.05 -12.76 -8.02
CA PHE A 99 -5.90 -13.26 -8.76
C PHE A 99 -6.40 -14.16 -9.89
N SER A 100 -5.81 -14.01 -11.07
CA SER A 100 -6.15 -14.79 -12.26
C SER A 100 -4.95 -14.88 -13.20
N ASN A 101 -5.04 -15.76 -14.19
CA ASN A 101 -3.93 -16.07 -15.10
C ASN A 101 -2.66 -16.45 -14.31
N CYS A 102 -2.86 -17.37 -13.35
CA CYS A 102 -1.82 -17.84 -12.46
C CYS A 102 -1.14 -19.09 -13.03
N SER A 103 0.14 -19.25 -12.74
CA SER A 103 0.92 -20.42 -13.13
C SER A 103 1.79 -20.89 -11.97
N ALA A 104 1.92 -22.21 -11.86
CA ALA A 104 2.86 -22.83 -10.94
C ALA A 104 4.26 -22.85 -11.58
N LEU A 105 5.27 -22.43 -10.83
CA LEU A 105 6.65 -22.34 -11.27
C LEU A 105 7.52 -23.24 -10.41
N ASN A 106 8.12 -24.25 -11.04
CA ASN A 106 9.07 -25.17 -10.40
C ASN A 106 8.57 -25.88 -9.12
N ILE A 107 7.25 -26.00 -8.94
CA ILE A 107 6.67 -26.78 -7.83
C ILE A 107 6.55 -28.25 -8.26
N PRO A 108 7.29 -29.19 -7.65
CA PRO A 108 7.28 -30.59 -8.09
C PRO A 108 5.88 -31.21 -8.00
N GLY A 109 5.45 -31.88 -9.08
CA GLY A 109 4.17 -32.58 -9.13
C GLY A 109 2.93 -31.69 -9.32
N VAL A 110 3.11 -30.37 -9.38
CA VAL A 110 2.05 -29.41 -9.69
C VAL A 110 2.09 -29.07 -11.18
N GLN A 111 0.92 -29.10 -11.82
CA GLN A 111 0.75 -28.80 -13.24
C GLN A 111 0.23 -27.39 -13.45
N ASP A 112 -0.66 -26.91 -12.58
CA ASP A 112 -1.25 -25.58 -12.70
C ASP A 112 -1.79 -25.06 -11.35
N VAL A 113 -2.22 -23.80 -11.34
CA VAL A 113 -2.93 -23.15 -10.24
C VAL A 113 -4.41 -23.08 -10.57
N ASN A 114 -5.21 -23.92 -9.92
CA ASN A 114 -6.66 -23.94 -10.10
C ASN A 114 -7.32 -22.64 -9.62
N SER A 115 -6.95 -22.18 -8.42
CA SER A 115 -7.53 -20.94 -7.85
C SER A 115 -6.68 -20.37 -6.73
N ILE A 116 -6.81 -19.06 -6.50
CA ILE A 116 -6.29 -18.36 -5.34
C ILE A 116 -7.42 -17.50 -4.75
N SER A 117 -7.67 -17.62 -3.45
CA SER A 117 -8.58 -16.74 -2.71
C SER A 117 -7.84 -16.05 -1.57
N VAL A 118 -8.22 -14.79 -1.31
CA VAL A 118 -7.86 -14.09 -0.08
C VAL A 118 -9.04 -14.23 0.87
N ASP A 119 -8.79 -14.84 2.02
CA ASP A 119 -9.83 -15.16 3.00
C ASP A 119 -9.93 -14.03 4.04
N ASN A 120 -11.02 -13.97 4.80
CA ASN A 120 -11.17 -13.01 5.90
C ASN A 120 -11.03 -11.52 5.50
N LEU A 121 -11.33 -11.17 4.24
CA LEU A 121 -11.30 -9.80 3.71
C LEU A 121 -12.10 -8.81 4.57
N GLY A 122 -11.84 -7.52 4.38
CA GLY A 122 -12.20 -6.46 5.33
C GLY A 122 -11.00 -5.98 6.15
N TYR A 123 -9.77 -6.24 5.68
CA TYR A 123 -8.54 -5.81 6.31
C TYR A 123 -8.44 -4.28 6.36
N THR A 124 -7.87 -3.76 7.43
CA THR A 124 -7.60 -2.33 7.59
C THR A 124 -6.31 -1.98 6.86
N ASN A 125 -6.40 -1.09 5.89
CA ASN A 125 -5.27 -0.52 5.18
C ASN A 125 -5.01 0.89 5.69
N ASN A 126 -3.81 1.16 6.18
CA ASN A 126 -3.38 2.49 6.63
C ASN A 126 -2.37 3.04 5.65
N VAL A 127 -2.63 4.22 5.08
CA VAL A 127 -1.73 4.92 4.16
C VAL A 127 -1.23 6.19 4.84
N GLY A 128 0.06 6.27 5.12
CA GLY A 128 0.70 7.44 5.72
C GLY A 128 1.39 8.32 4.68
N ASP A 129 1.47 9.62 4.99
CA ASP A 129 2.21 10.64 4.23
C ASP A 129 3.62 10.93 4.79
N SER A 130 4.03 10.20 5.83
CA SER A 130 5.41 10.27 6.32
C SER A 130 6.41 9.79 5.24
N SER A 131 7.67 10.20 5.35
CA SER A 131 8.74 9.83 4.41
C SER A 131 8.72 8.34 4.02
N GLY A 132 8.66 8.09 2.71
CA GLY A 132 8.53 6.74 2.14
C GLY A 132 7.09 6.26 1.92
N ASN A 133 6.11 7.11 2.24
CA ASN A 133 4.67 6.89 2.08
C ASN A 133 4.23 5.49 2.53
N PRO A 134 4.43 5.14 3.80
CA PRO A 134 4.27 3.78 4.28
C PRO A 134 2.82 3.35 4.20
N VAL A 135 2.63 2.09 3.84
CA VAL A 135 1.35 1.40 3.90
C VAL A 135 1.45 0.25 4.89
N THR A 136 0.42 0.07 5.71
CA THR A 136 0.28 -1.13 6.54
C THR A 136 -1.09 -1.76 6.34
N LEU A 137 -1.12 -3.06 6.09
CA LEU A 137 -2.34 -3.84 5.97
C LEU A 137 -2.44 -4.75 7.19
N ALA A 138 -3.49 -4.57 7.98
CA ALA A 138 -3.73 -5.31 9.21
C ALA A 138 -5.07 -6.05 9.15
N PRO A 139 -5.16 -7.24 9.76
CA PRO A 139 -6.42 -7.96 9.84
C PRO A 139 -7.43 -7.19 10.69
N ASN A 140 -8.70 -7.27 10.31
CA ASN A 140 -9.81 -6.77 11.11
C ASN A 140 -10.57 -7.93 11.81
N SER A 141 -10.76 -9.04 11.10
CA SER A 141 -11.31 -10.29 11.63
C SER A 141 -10.51 -11.48 11.11
N GLY A 142 -9.99 -12.34 11.99
CA GLY A 142 -9.16 -13.49 11.57
C GLY A 142 -7.78 -13.09 11.01
N PRO A 143 -6.90 -14.06 10.69
CA PRO A 143 -5.59 -13.76 10.13
C PRO A 143 -5.69 -13.29 8.66
N ILE A 144 -4.71 -12.52 8.22
CA ILE A 144 -4.48 -12.30 6.78
C ILE A 144 -4.09 -13.66 6.18
N GLN A 145 -4.96 -14.20 5.34
CA GLN A 145 -4.85 -15.56 4.84
C GLN A 145 -5.12 -15.65 3.34
N THR A 146 -4.33 -16.49 2.69
CA THR A 146 -4.51 -16.84 1.28
C THR A 146 -4.67 -18.35 1.16
N THR A 147 -5.71 -18.79 0.45
CA THR A 147 -5.90 -20.19 0.07
C THR A 147 -5.54 -20.38 -1.40
N ILE A 148 -4.62 -21.29 -1.67
CA ILE A 148 -4.17 -21.65 -3.02
C ILE A 148 -4.61 -23.10 -3.27
N VAL A 149 -5.30 -23.32 -4.39
CA VAL A 149 -5.62 -24.66 -4.88
C VAL A 149 -4.76 -24.95 -6.09
N LEU A 150 -3.94 -25.99 -5.99
CA LEU A 150 -3.00 -26.44 -7.00
C LEU A 150 -3.53 -27.69 -7.69
N ASP A 151 -3.43 -27.76 -9.01
CA ASP A 151 -3.73 -28.95 -9.78
C ASP A 151 -2.48 -29.83 -9.88
N THR A 152 -2.61 -31.09 -9.50
CA THR A 152 -1.54 -32.10 -9.61
C THR A 152 -1.99 -33.23 -10.53
N LEU A 153 -1.08 -34.16 -10.85
CA LEU A 153 -1.44 -35.37 -11.59
C LEU A 153 -2.44 -36.27 -10.84
N LEU A 154 -2.45 -36.19 -9.50
CA LEU A 154 -3.25 -37.06 -8.63
C LEU A 154 -4.55 -36.39 -8.14
N GLY A 155 -4.81 -35.15 -8.55
CA GLY A 155 -5.96 -34.35 -8.12
C GLY A 155 -5.55 -32.99 -7.57
N GLN A 156 -6.47 -32.33 -6.89
CA GLN A 156 -6.25 -30.99 -6.33
C GLN A 156 -5.64 -31.04 -4.93
N VAL A 157 -4.75 -30.09 -4.66
CA VAL A 157 -4.14 -29.87 -3.35
C VAL A 157 -4.47 -28.46 -2.89
N THR A 158 -5.00 -28.33 -1.68
CA THR A 158 -5.28 -27.03 -1.05
C THR A 158 -4.17 -26.67 -0.06
N CYS A 159 -3.63 -25.46 -0.21
CA CYS A 159 -2.59 -24.89 0.64
C CYS A 159 -3.11 -23.57 1.23
N GLN A 160 -3.12 -23.45 2.55
CA GLN A 160 -3.52 -22.25 3.28
C GLN A 160 -2.29 -21.59 3.89
N TYR A 161 -2.12 -20.30 3.60
CA TYR A 161 -0.97 -19.51 4.02
C TYR A 161 -1.43 -18.32 4.84
N GLN A 162 -0.79 -18.06 5.97
CA GLN A 162 -1.10 -16.91 6.82
C GLN A 162 0.09 -15.94 6.89
N ALA A 163 -0.18 -14.65 6.91
CA ALA A 163 0.86 -13.63 7.00
C ALA A 163 1.67 -13.75 8.29
N THR A 164 2.99 -13.67 8.16
CA THR A 164 3.95 -13.71 9.27
C THR A 164 4.95 -12.56 9.07
N PRO A 165 4.93 -11.47 9.87
CA PRO A 165 4.02 -11.19 10.99
C PRO A 165 2.57 -10.96 10.53
N THR A 166 1.64 -10.83 11.48
CA THR A 166 0.19 -10.72 11.21
C THR A 166 -0.25 -9.47 10.44
N SER A 167 0.67 -8.64 9.98
CA SER A 167 0.42 -7.43 9.18
C SER A 167 1.40 -7.39 8.00
N LEU A 168 0.96 -6.82 6.89
CA LEU A 168 1.81 -6.56 5.72
C LEU A 168 2.24 -5.10 5.70
N SER A 169 3.39 -4.84 5.09
CA SER A 169 3.96 -3.51 4.90
C SER A 169 4.21 -3.24 3.43
N GLY A 170 3.84 -2.05 2.97
CA GLY A 170 4.03 -1.60 1.60
C GLY A 170 4.38 -0.11 1.55
N THR A 171 4.38 0.43 0.34
CA THR A 171 4.58 1.87 0.10
C THR A 171 3.70 2.34 -1.05
N THR A 172 3.32 3.63 -1.04
CA THR A 172 2.73 4.28 -2.21
C THR A 172 3.76 5.08 -3.00
N SER A 173 3.44 5.42 -4.25
CA SER A 173 4.26 6.30 -5.09
C SER A 173 3.39 7.18 -5.97
N ASN A 174 3.61 8.49 -5.91
CA ASN A 174 2.95 9.47 -6.77
C ASN A 174 3.48 9.48 -8.21
N ALA A 175 4.62 8.81 -8.51
CA ALA A 175 5.15 8.76 -9.87
C ALA A 175 4.22 7.97 -10.80
N ASN A 176 3.74 6.83 -10.31
CA ASN A 176 2.86 5.91 -11.05
C ASN A 176 1.49 5.73 -10.38
N GLN A 177 1.20 6.54 -9.36
CA GLN A 177 -0.01 6.47 -8.54
C GLN A 177 -0.25 5.05 -8.04
N SER A 178 0.80 4.42 -7.52
CA SER A 178 0.84 2.98 -7.27
C SER A 178 0.99 2.65 -5.79
N ILE A 179 0.56 1.46 -5.40
CA ILE A 179 0.86 0.81 -4.12
C ILE A 179 1.67 -0.46 -4.37
N SER A 180 2.72 -0.69 -3.58
CA SER A 180 3.62 -1.83 -3.76
C SER A 180 3.87 -2.57 -2.45
N PHE A 181 3.92 -3.89 -2.55
CA PHE A 181 4.29 -4.82 -1.49
C PHE A 181 5.45 -5.69 -2.00
N THR A 182 6.49 -5.87 -1.19
CA THR A 182 7.68 -6.63 -1.58
C THR A 182 8.02 -7.65 -0.52
N ASN A 183 8.15 -8.92 -0.92
CA ASN A 183 8.58 -10.04 -0.07
C ASN A 183 7.79 -10.14 1.25
N GLN A 184 6.48 -9.93 1.18
CA GLN A 184 5.59 -10.08 2.32
C GLN A 184 5.51 -11.56 2.71
N HIS A 185 5.96 -11.90 3.90
CA HIS A 185 6.12 -13.30 4.31
C HIS A 185 4.80 -13.89 4.80
N PHE A 186 4.54 -15.11 4.37
CA PHE A 186 3.45 -15.96 4.78
C PHE A 186 3.98 -17.34 5.12
N THR A 187 3.39 -18.00 6.11
CA THR A 187 3.73 -19.37 6.51
C THR A 187 2.55 -20.30 6.23
N LEU A 188 2.83 -21.51 5.78
CA LEU A 188 1.85 -22.56 5.58
C LEU A 188 1.18 -22.90 6.92
N SER A 189 -0.13 -22.63 7.02
CA SER A 189 -0.93 -22.96 8.20
C SER A 189 -1.59 -24.33 8.08
N SER A 190 -1.96 -24.73 6.86
CA SER A 190 -2.57 -26.03 6.56
C SER A 190 -2.37 -26.41 5.10
N GLY A 191 -2.10 -27.68 4.82
CA GLY A 191 -1.97 -28.17 3.45
C GLY A 191 -1.24 -29.51 3.36
N ALA A 192 -1.15 -30.05 2.15
CA ALA A 192 -0.37 -31.26 1.89
C ALA A 192 1.14 -30.96 1.90
N SER A 193 1.97 -32.01 1.95
CA SER A 193 3.44 -31.88 1.90
C SER A 193 3.99 -31.30 0.60
N LEU A 194 3.15 -31.17 -0.44
CA LEU A 194 3.50 -30.52 -1.71
C LEU A 194 3.41 -28.99 -1.63
N CYS A 195 2.69 -28.45 -0.63
CA CYS A 195 2.68 -27.03 -0.34
C CYS A 195 4.05 -26.64 0.23
N PHE A 196 4.68 -25.60 -0.32
CA PHE A 196 5.89 -25.04 0.27
C PHE A 196 5.61 -24.46 1.67
N SER A 197 6.58 -24.49 2.58
CA SER A 197 6.41 -24.07 3.97
C SER A 197 6.22 -22.56 4.14
N ASP A 198 6.87 -21.78 3.29
CA ASP A 198 6.94 -20.32 3.37
C ASP A 198 6.66 -19.72 2.00
N GLY A 199 5.93 -18.61 1.98
CA GLY A 199 5.62 -17.86 0.77
C GLY A 199 5.93 -16.38 0.94
N TYR A 200 6.43 -15.74 -0.12
CA TYR A 200 6.82 -14.35 -0.14
C TYR A 200 6.06 -13.65 -1.26
N PHE A 201 5.09 -12.82 -0.86
CA PHE A 201 4.22 -12.09 -1.76
C PHE A 201 4.85 -10.77 -2.22
N THR A 202 4.88 -10.55 -3.53
CA THR A 202 5.35 -9.31 -4.16
C THR A 202 4.39 -8.91 -5.27
N ALA A 203 3.90 -7.67 -5.23
CA ALA A 203 3.06 -7.09 -6.26
C ALA A 203 3.10 -5.55 -6.20
N ALA A 204 2.90 -4.92 -7.36
CA ALA A 204 2.65 -3.48 -7.46
C ALA A 204 1.35 -3.26 -8.24
N TYR A 205 0.46 -2.42 -7.70
CA TYR A 205 -0.82 -2.09 -8.29
C TYR A 205 -0.86 -0.61 -8.61
N GLY A 206 -1.31 -0.25 -9.81
CA GLY A 206 -1.40 1.13 -10.21
C GLY A 206 -1.85 1.30 -11.66
N PRO A 207 -2.43 2.47 -12.02
CA PRO A 207 -2.74 3.58 -11.12
C PRO A 207 -3.92 3.23 -10.19
N VAL A 208 -3.84 3.64 -8.92
CA VAL A 208 -4.94 3.64 -7.96
C VAL A 208 -5.89 4.75 -8.37
N GLN A 209 -7.15 4.39 -8.56
CA GLN A 209 -8.19 5.28 -9.07
C GLN A 209 -9.36 5.32 -8.10
N ASP A 210 -9.90 6.52 -7.90
CA ASP A 210 -11.14 6.71 -7.18
C ASP A 210 -12.33 6.51 -8.13
N THR A 211 -12.90 5.31 -8.11
CA THR A 211 -14.01 4.92 -8.99
C THR A 211 -15.37 5.47 -8.54
N SER A 212 -15.43 6.12 -7.38
CA SER A 212 -16.64 6.83 -6.93
C SER A 212 -16.74 8.22 -7.56
N GLN A 213 -15.64 8.76 -8.06
CA GLN A 213 -15.59 10.05 -8.73
C GLN A 213 -15.73 9.92 -10.26
N ALA A 214 -16.32 10.93 -10.89
CA ALA A 214 -16.51 10.94 -12.34
C ALA A 214 -15.16 10.90 -13.07
N GLY A 215 -15.02 9.94 -14.00
CA GLY A 215 -13.80 9.76 -14.78
C GLY A 215 -12.69 8.98 -14.07
N SER A 216 -12.96 8.43 -12.88
CA SER A 216 -12.03 7.58 -12.11
C SER A 216 -10.63 8.20 -11.96
N PRO A 217 -10.50 9.42 -11.42
CA PRO A 217 -9.22 10.10 -11.33
C PRO A 217 -8.22 9.31 -10.49
N ALA A 218 -6.93 9.42 -10.86
CA ALA A 218 -5.86 8.79 -10.11
C ALA A 218 -5.69 9.44 -8.72
N VAL A 219 -5.33 8.62 -7.75
CA VAL A 219 -5.12 8.99 -6.34
C VAL A 219 -3.63 9.23 -6.07
N TYR A 220 -3.35 10.24 -5.26
CA TYR A 220 -2.04 10.68 -4.82
C TYR A 220 -1.99 10.67 -3.28
N THR A 221 -0.81 10.37 -2.72
CA THR A 221 -0.50 10.53 -1.29
C THR A 221 0.31 11.80 -1.11
N ASN A 222 -0.13 12.74 -0.27
CA ASN A 222 0.60 14.00 -0.04
C ASN A 222 1.86 13.84 0.81
#